data_AF-A0A336N9P1-F1
#
_entry.id   AF-A0A336N9P1-F1
#
_cell.length_a   1.000
_cell.length_b   1.000
_cell.length_c   1.000
_cell.angle_alpha   90.00
_cell.angle_beta   90.00
_cell.angle_gamma   90.00
#
_symmetry.space_group_name_H-M   'P 1'
#
loop_
_entity.id
_entity.type
_entity.pdbx_description
1 polymer ?
#
loop_
_entity_poly.entity_id
_entity_poly.type
_entity_poly.pdbx_seq_one_letter_code
_entity_poly.pdbx_strand_id
1 'polypeptide(L)'
;MYLFGGKFCKYTDSGRERDCSCVEIVQNDPACECDRKHFNNILWSTVTVFQILTQEDWNVVLFNGMEKTSHWAALYFVALMTFGNYVLFNLLVAILVEGFSSERNERREREQREFIKARLKEERLAKELNQIFETKSSFSCIAENNDSSEFKKV
;
A
#
# COMPACT_ATOMS: atom_id res chain seq x y z
N MET A 1 -6.98 19.14 -19.52
CA MET A 1 -7.91 20.20 -19.96
C MET A 1 -8.09 20.29 -21.48
N TYR A 2 -7.08 20.02 -22.32
CA TYR A 2 -7.18 20.27 -23.78
C TYR A 2 -8.20 19.43 -24.57
N LEU A 3 -8.57 18.23 -24.11
CA LEU A 3 -9.50 17.36 -24.86
C LEU A 3 -10.98 17.57 -24.47
N PHE A 4 -11.24 17.96 -23.22
CA PHE A 4 -12.57 17.96 -22.58
C PHE A 4 -12.88 19.22 -21.76
N GLY A 5 -11.95 20.17 -21.65
CA GLY A 5 -12.12 21.39 -20.85
C GLY A 5 -13.15 22.35 -21.47
N GLY A 6 -14.04 22.88 -20.64
CA GLY A 6 -15.08 23.85 -21.01
C GLY A 6 -16.26 23.28 -21.82
N LYS A 7 -16.13 22.06 -22.35
CA LYS A 7 -17.15 21.44 -23.22
C LYS A 7 -18.36 20.85 -22.47
N PHE A 8 -18.25 20.70 -21.15
CA PHE A 8 -19.30 20.20 -20.27
C PHE A 8 -20.12 21.33 -19.63
N CYS A 9 -20.02 22.55 -20.18
CA CYS A 9 -20.77 23.71 -19.71
C CYS A 9 -21.73 24.17 -20.80
N LYS A 10 -23.02 24.28 -20.44
CA LYS A 10 -24.08 24.75 -21.33
C LYS A 10 -24.57 26.12 -20.86
N TYR A 11 -24.66 27.04 -21.81
CA TYR A 11 -25.27 28.34 -21.62
C TYR A 11 -26.75 28.23 -22.00
N THR A 12 -27.62 28.57 -21.06
CA THR A 12 -29.07 28.54 -21.25
C THR A 12 -29.59 29.97 -21.31
N ASP A 13 -30.06 30.39 -22.48
CA ASP A 13 -30.74 31.67 -22.65
C ASP A 13 -32.13 31.46 -23.23
N SER A 14 -33.14 31.72 -22.40
CA SER A 14 -34.54 31.83 -22.82
C SER A 14 -35.03 30.65 -23.67
N GLY A 15 -34.58 29.43 -23.35
CA GLY A 15 -34.94 28.18 -24.03
C GLY A 15 -34.02 27.74 -25.18
N ARG A 16 -32.92 28.44 -25.45
CA ARG A 16 -31.86 27.99 -26.37
C ARG A 16 -30.62 27.57 -25.60
N GLU A 17 -30.14 26.35 -25.88
CA GLU A 17 -28.90 25.81 -25.34
C GLU A 17 -27.75 26.01 -26.33
N ARG A 18 -26.63 26.56 -25.85
CA ARG A 18 -25.36 26.63 -26.58
C ARG A 18 -24.18 26.31 -25.66
N ASP A 19 -22.99 26.11 -26.21
CA ASP A 19 -21.78 25.93 -25.40
C ASP A 19 -21.33 27.27 -24.79
N CYS A 20 -20.89 27.26 -23.53
CA CYS A 20 -20.39 28.48 -22.90
C CYS A 20 -19.03 28.92 -23.48
N SER A 21 -18.82 30.22 -23.56
CA SER A 21 -17.53 30.82 -23.86
C SER A 21 -16.57 30.70 -22.68
N CYS A 22 -15.26 30.73 -22.97
CA CYS A 22 -14.23 30.70 -21.92
C CYS A 22 -14.35 31.89 -20.94
N VAL A 23 -14.83 33.05 -21.42
CA VAL A 23 -15.05 34.24 -20.59
C VAL A 23 -16.18 34.00 -19.61
N GLU A 24 -17.30 33.43 -20.07
CA GLU A 24 -18.49 33.12 -19.26
C GLU A 24 -18.16 32.08 -18.17
N ILE A 25 -17.35 31.07 -18.49
CA ILE A 25 -16.90 30.05 -17.53
C ILE A 25 -15.96 30.64 -16.46
N VAL A 26 -15.02 31.51 -16.86
CA VAL A 26 -14.05 32.11 -15.92
C VAL A 26 -14.71 33.19 -15.05
N GLN A 27 -15.70 33.89 -15.58
CA GLN A 27 -16.46 34.91 -14.86
C GLN A 27 -17.63 34.35 -14.04
N ASN A 28 -17.84 33.02 -14.11
CA ASN A 28 -18.88 32.30 -13.37
C ASN A 28 -20.28 32.88 -13.63
N ASP A 29 -20.62 33.05 -14.91
CA ASP A 29 -21.91 33.59 -15.36
C ASP A 29 -23.06 32.69 -14.87
N PRO A 30 -24.11 33.26 -14.23
CA PRO A 30 -25.24 32.47 -13.71
C PRO A 30 -26.06 31.74 -14.79
N ALA A 31 -25.96 32.13 -16.06
CA ALA A 31 -26.62 31.44 -17.17
C ALA A 31 -25.77 30.30 -17.77
N CYS A 32 -24.51 30.15 -17.34
CA CYS A 32 -23.63 29.05 -17.73
C CYS A 32 -23.60 27.97 -16.66
N GLU A 33 -24.29 26.85 -16.91
CA GLU A 33 -24.30 25.70 -16.00
C GLU A 33 -23.34 24.61 -16.49
N CYS A 34 -22.41 24.20 -15.62
CA CYS A 34 -21.51 23.10 -15.89
C CYS A 34 -21.99 21.81 -15.22
N ASP A 35 -21.90 20.70 -15.95
CA ASP A 35 -22.14 19.37 -15.41
C ASP A 35 -21.20 19.08 -14.23
N ARG A 36 -21.66 18.33 -13.22
CA ARG A 36 -20.83 17.96 -12.05
C ARG A 36 -19.53 17.25 -12.43
N LYS A 37 -19.48 16.61 -13.59
CA LYS A 37 -18.38 15.80 -14.11
C LYS A 37 -17.55 16.57 -15.14
N HIS A 38 -17.03 17.73 -14.73
CA HIS A 38 -16.31 18.64 -15.63
C HIS A 38 -14.79 18.49 -15.52
N PHE A 39 -14.09 18.66 -16.65
CA PHE A 39 -12.62 18.60 -16.74
C PHE A 39 -11.94 19.98 -16.63
N ASN A 40 -12.62 20.94 -15.99
CA ASN A 40 -12.18 22.33 -15.87
C ASN A 40 -11.17 22.58 -14.76
N ASN A 41 -10.84 21.59 -13.93
CA ASN A 41 -9.82 21.69 -12.88
C ASN A 41 -9.17 20.34 -12.70
N ILE A 42 -7.88 20.32 -12.30
CA ILE A 42 -7.16 19.06 -12.08
C ILE A 42 -7.87 18.20 -11.04
N LEU A 43 -8.27 18.79 -9.91
CA LEU A 43 -8.98 18.09 -8.83
C LEU A 43 -10.28 17.42 -9.32
N TRP A 44 -11.12 18.18 -10.02
CA TRP A 44 -12.39 17.67 -10.56
C TRP A 44 -12.19 16.65 -11.69
N SER A 45 -11.15 16.82 -12.52
CA SER A 45 -10.81 15.83 -13.54
C SER A 45 -10.34 14.50 -12.93
N THR A 46 -9.55 14.55 -11.86
CA THR A 46 -9.11 13.34 -11.14
C THR A 46 -10.30 12.65 -10.47
N VAL A 47 -11.20 13.39 -9.83
CA VAL A 47 -12.43 12.83 -9.24
C VAL A 47 -13.32 12.20 -10.32
N THR A 48 -13.48 12.85 -11.48
CA THR A 48 -14.27 12.31 -12.59
C THR A 48 -13.63 11.06 -13.18
N VAL A 49 -12.31 11.02 -13.34
CA VAL A 49 -11.58 9.82 -13.78
C VAL A 49 -11.71 8.71 -12.74
N PHE A 50 -11.61 9.02 -11.45
CA PHE A 50 -11.83 8.06 -10.38
C PHE A 50 -13.24 7.46 -10.46
N GLN A 51 -14.28 8.29 -10.63
CA GLN A 51 -15.67 7.85 -10.78
C GLN A 51 -15.88 6.96 -12.01
N ILE A 52 -15.18 7.25 -13.11
CA ILE A 52 -15.17 6.38 -14.30
C ILE A 52 -14.52 5.02 -13.99
N LEU A 53 -13.40 5.01 -13.26
CA LEU A 53 -12.68 3.78 -12.91
C LEU A 53 -13.49 2.91 -11.94
N THR A 54 -14.25 3.51 -11.02
CA THR A 54 -15.17 2.78 -10.13
C THR A 54 -16.42 2.22 -10.84
N GLN A 55 -16.55 2.45 -12.16
CA GLN A 55 -17.72 2.04 -12.96
C GLN A 55 -19.03 2.66 -12.47
N GLU A 56 -18.99 3.85 -11.88
CA GLU A 56 -20.17 4.57 -11.47
C GLU A 56 -20.53 5.63 -12.50
N ASP A 57 -21.72 5.52 -13.10
CA ASP A 57 -22.25 6.48 -14.09
C ASP A 57 -21.25 6.82 -15.22
N TRP A 58 -20.40 5.86 -15.59
CA TRP A 58 -19.36 5.98 -16.60
C TRP A 58 -19.94 6.15 -18.00
N ASN A 59 -21.10 5.54 -18.24
CA ASN A 59 -21.87 5.63 -19.47
C ASN A 59 -22.31 7.08 -19.74
N VAL A 60 -22.79 7.81 -18.74
CA VAL A 60 -23.21 9.21 -18.89
C VAL A 60 -22.01 10.09 -19.28
N VAL A 61 -20.86 9.90 -18.63
CA VAL A 61 -19.64 10.64 -18.97
C VAL A 61 -19.15 10.31 -20.38
N LEU A 62 -19.23 9.03 -20.75
CA LEU A 62 -18.87 8.55 -22.08
C LEU A 62 -19.75 9.20 -23.15
N PHE A 63 -21.07 9.18 -22.96
CA PHE A 63 -22.03 9.76 -23.90
C PHE A 63 -21.85 11.27 -24.03
N ASN A 64 -21.73 12.00 -22.91
CA ASN A 64 -21.46 13.44 -22.93
C ASN A 64 -20.10 13.74 -23.59
N GLY A 65 -19.09 12.89 -23.37
CA GLY A 65 -17.80 12.98 -24.03
C GLY A 65 -17.90 12.79 -25.54
N MET A 66 -18.65 11.79 -26.00
CA MET A 66 -18.86 11.50 -27.43
C MET A 66 -19.64 12.61 -28.13
N GLU A 67 -20.69 13.15 -27.50
CA GLU A 67 -21.49 14.25 -28.02
C GLU A 67 -20.65 15.52 -28.23
N LYS A 68 -19.71 15.79 -27.31
CA LYS A 68 -18.91 17.01 -27.31
C LYS A 68 -17.57 16.93 -28.05
N THR A 69 -17.10 15.73 -28.40
CA THR A 69 -15.79 15.54 -29.07
C THR A 69 -15.91 14.80 -30.39
N SER A 70 -16.04 13.48 -30.33
CA SER A 70 -16.13 12.61 -31.50
C SER A 70 -16.56 11.21 -31.09
N HIS A 71 -17.18 10.46 -32.00
CA HIS A 71 -17.54 9.06 -31.80
C HIS A 71 -16.32 8.16 -31.47
N TRP A 72 -15.11 8.54 -31.93
CA TRP A 72 -13.87 7.83 -31.62
C TRP A 72 -13.37 8.03 -30.18
N ALA A 73 -13.88 9.03 -29.46
CA ALA A 73 -13.54 9.24 -28.05
C ALA A 73 -14.01 8.07 -27.16
N ALA A 74 -15.02 7.32 -27.60
CA ALA A 74 -15.51 6.15 -26.88
C ALA A 74 -14.42 5.09 -26.69
N LEU A 75 -13.63 4.83 -27.73
CA LEU A 75 -12.52 3.88 -27.68
C LEU A 75 -11.43 4.33 -26.72
N TYR A 76 -11.15 5.62 -26.65
CA TYR A 76 -10.19 6.18 -25.69
C TYR A 76 -10.64 5.95 -24.25
N PHE A 77 -11.90 6.25 -23.93
CA PHE A 77 -12.45 6.03 -22.60
C PHE A 77 -12.52 4.54 -22.23
N VAL A 78 -12.88 3.66 -23.16
CA VAL A 78 -12.90 2.21 -22.92
C VAL A 78 -11.49 1.68 -22.67
N ALA A 79 -10.50 2.08 -23.46
CA ALA A 79 -9.11 1.70 -23.24
C ALA A 79 -8.56 2.24 -21.91
N LEU A 80 -8.93 3.48 -21.55
CA LEU A 80 -8.56 4.09 -20.28
C LEU A 80 -9.20 3.37 -19.10
N MET A 81 -10.47 2.97 -19.19
CA MET A 81 -11.16 2.19 -18.17
C MET A 81 -10.52 0.81 -17.99
N THR A 82 -10.23 0.09 -19.07
CA THR A 82 -9.63 -1.24 -18.98
C THR A 82 -8.22 -1.20 -18.43
N PHE A 83 -7.37 -0.30 -18.94
CA PHE A 83 -6.01 -0.14 -18.45
C PHE A 83 -5.97 0.39 -17.01
N GLY A 84 -6.76 1.42 -16.69
CA GLY A 84 -6.82 2.02 -15.36
C GLY A 84 -7.30 1.03 -14.31
N ASN A 85 -8.37 0.27 -14.60
CA ASN A 85 -8.87 -0.74 -13.67
C ASN A 85 -7.87 -1.87 -13.47
N TYR A 86 -7.22 -2.35 -14.53
CA TYR A 86 -6.16 -3.36 -14.40
C TYR A 86 -5.04 -2.89 -13.47
N VAL A 87 -4.56 -1.67 -13.63
CA VAL A 87 -3.53 -1.09 -12.76
C VAL A 87 -4.02 -0.94 -11.31
N LEU A 88 -5.23 -0.43 -11.11
CA LEU A 88 -5.81 -0.27 -9.77
C LEU A 88 -5.98 -1.61 -9.04
N PHE A 89 -6.51 -2.64 -9.72
CA PHE A 89 -6.65 -3.97 -9.14
C PHE A 89 -5.30 -4.61 -8.84
N ASN A 90 -4.32 -4.48 -9.74
CA ASN A 90 -2.97 -5.01 -9.47
C ASN A 90 -2.31 -4.32 -8.28
N LEU A 91 -2.53 -3.02 -8.11
CA LEU A 91 -2.01 -2.26 -6.98
C LEU A 91 -2.72 -2.64 -5.68
N LEU A 92 -4.04 -2.82 -5.71
CA LEU A 92 -4.82 -3.29 -4.56
C LEU A 92 -4.41 -4.71 -4.14
N VAL A 93 -4.23 -5.62 -5.10
CA VAL A 93 -3.73 -6.98 -4.84
C VAL A 93 -2.32 -6.93 -4.27
N ALA A 94 -1.44 -6.08 -4.79
CA ALA A 94 -0.09 -5.93 -4.26
C ALA A 94 -0.11 -5.47 -2.79
N ILE A 95 -0.91 -4.44 -2.45
CA ILE A 95 -1.06 -3.97 -1.07
C ILE A 95 -1.61 -5.06 -0.15
N LEU A 96 -2.64 -5.81 -0.60
CA LEU A 96 -3.19 -6.91 0.19
C LEU A 96 -2.18 -8.02 0.42
N VAL A 97 -1.41 -8.40 -0.61
CA VAL A 97 -0.37 -9.42 -0.52
C VAL A 97 0.75 -8.97 0.41
N GLU A 98 1.15 -7.71 0.33
CA GLU A 98 2.15 -7.12 1.22
C GLU A 98 1.66 -7.10 2.67
N GLY A 99 0.39 -6.71 2.90
CA GLY A 99 -0.26 -6.74 4.21
C GLY A 99 -0.33 -8.14 4.83
N PHE A 100 -0.67 -9.18 4.05
CA PHE A 100 -0.69 -10.56 4.55
C PHE A 100 0.70 -11.20 4.66
N SER A 101 1.66 -10.73 3.87
CA SER A 101 3.03 -11.25 3.90
C SER A 101 3.82 -10.65 5.06
N SER A 102 3.61 -9.38 5.40
CA SER A 102 4.23 -8.74 6.55
C SER A 102 3.82 -9.44 7.86
N GLU A 103 2.53 -9.69 8.06
CA GLU A 103 2.03 -10.37 9.26
C GLU A 103 2.59 -11.80 9.41
N ARG A 104 2.61 -12.56 8.30
CA ARG A 104 3.21 -13.92 8.30
C ARG A 104 4.72 -13.88 8.52
N ASN A 105 5.42 -12.89 7.96
CA ASN A 105 6.87 -12.78 8.09
C ASN A 105 7.27 -12.37 9.51
N GLU A 106 6.57 -11.40 10.12
CA GLU A 106 6.81 -11.02 11.51
C GLU A 106 6.64 -12.19 12.49
N ARG A 107 5.61 -13.02 12.28
CA ARG A 107 5.38 -14.21 13.10
C ARG A 107 6.51 -15.24 12.96
N ARG A 108 6.92 -15.53 11.73
CA ARG A 108 8.06 -16.44 11.45
C ARG A 108 9.36 -15.91 12.04
N GLU A 109 9.63 -14.61 11.93
CA GLU A 109 10.82 -14.01 12.50
C GLU A 109 10.84 -14.08 14.04
N ARG A 110 9.69 -13.91 14.70
CA ARG A 110 9.59 -14.10 16.17
C ARG A 110 9.87 -15.55 16.56
N GLU A 111 9.21 -16.50 15.90
CA GLU A 111 9.39 -17.94 16.17
C GLU A 111 10.86 -18.36 15.94
N GLN A 112 11.49 -17.89 14.87
CA GLN A 112 12.92 -18.14 14.63
C GLN A 112 13.81 -17.52 15.70
N ARG A 113 13.55 -16.27 16.11
CA ARG A 113 14.33 -15.61 17.17
C ARG A 113 14.19 -16.33 18.51
N GLU A 114 13.00 -16.82 18.84
CA GLU A 114 12.77 -17.61 20.04
C GLU A 114 13.50 -18.96 20.00
N PHE A 115 13.42 -19.66 18.87
CA PHE A 115 14.14 -20.92 18.66
C PHE A 115 15.67 -20.74 18.78
N ILE A 116 16.23 -19.69 18.17
CA ILE A 116 17.66 -19.38 18.26
C ILE A 116 18.06 -19.05 19.70
N LYS A 117 17.25 -18.24 20.41
CA LYS A 117 17.49 -17.92 21.83
C LYS A 117 17.46 -19.16 22.72
N ALA A 118 16.53 -20.08 22.47
CA ALA A 118 16.45 -21.33 23.22
C ALA A 118 17.72 -22.17 23.05
N ARG A 119 18.18 -22.39 21.80
CA ARG A 119 19.43 -23.14 21.55
C ARG A 119 20.65 -22.47 22.15
N LEU A 120 20.79 -21.16 22.03
CA LEU A 120 21.91 -20.43 22.63
C LEU A 120 21.92 -20.53 24.17
N LYS A 121 20.74 -20.58 24.81
CA LYS A 121 20.63 -20.75 26.25
C LYS A 121 21.07 -22.16 26.67
N GLU A 122 20.67 -23.19 25.94
CA GLU A 122 21.15 -24.56 26.16
C GLU A 122 22.66 -24.68 25.99
N GLU A 123 23.24 -24.08 24.94
CA GLU A 123 24.69 -24.08 24.74
C GLU A 123 25.45 -23.35 25.86
N ARG A 124 24.90 -22.25 26.39
CA ARG A 124 25.50 -21.54 27.54
C ARG A 124 25.44 -22.38 28.80
N LEU A 125 24.30 -23.01 29.09
CA LEU A 125 24.14 -23.91 30.24
C LEU A 125 25.12 -25.10 30.17
N ALA A 126 25.30 -25.69 28.99
CA ALA A 126 26.26 -26.78 28.80
C ALA A 126 27.70 -26.34 29.07
N LYS A 127 28.08 -25.12 28.63
CA LYS A 127 29.41 -24.55 28.91
C LYS A 127 29.62 -24.26 30.39
N GLU A 128 28.65 -23.65 31.07
CA GLU A 128 28.71 -23.38 32.50
C GLU A 128 28.82 -24.68 33.31
N LEU A 129 28.05 -25.71 32.95
CA LEU A 129 28.11 -27.02 33.60
C LEU A 129 29.50 -27.68 33.43
N ASN A 130 30.07 -27.63 32.23
CA ASN A 130 31.41 -28.13 31.96
C ASN A 130 32.46 -27.41 32.79
N GLN A 131 32.37 -26.09 32.91
CA GLN A 131 33.31 -25.29 33.69
C GLN A 131 33.22 -25.62 35.21
N ILE A 132 32.00 -25.80 35.73
CA ILE A 132 31.79 -26.24 37.13
C ILE A 132 32.37 -27.64 37.34
N PHE A 133 32.17 -28.55 36.38
CA PHE A 133 32.71 -29.90 36.45
C PHE A 133 34.25 -29.91 36.47
N GLU A 134 34.91 -29.12 35.60
CA GLU A 134 36.37 -28.96 35.62
C GLU A 134 36.87 -28.38 36.96
N THR A 135 36.17 -27.37 37.49
CA THR A 135 36.54 -26.75 38.78
C THR A 135 36.41 -27.75 39.93
N LYS A 136 35.33 -28.56 39.96
CA LYS A 136 35.13 -29.62 40.95
C LYS A 136 36.16 -30.74 40.83
N SER A 137 36.48 -31.15 39.61
CA SER A 137 37.50 -32.17 39.35
C SER A 137 38.88 -31.70 39.82
N SER A 138 39.24 -30.43 39.57
CA SER A 138 40.49 -29.84 40.04
C SER A 138 40.55 -29.76 41.57
N PHE A 139 39.44 -29.38 42.22
CA PHE A 139 39.33 -29.36 43.69
C PHE A 139 39.36 -30.76 44.31
N SER A 140 38.81 -31.78 43.64
CA SER A 140 38.90 -33.19 44.03
C SER A 140 40.34 -33.67 44.06
N CYS A 141 41.12 -33.39 43.01
CA CYS A 141 42.54 -33.72 42.95
C CYS A 141 43.34 -33.00 44.05
N ILE A 142 42.96 -31.76 44.39
CA ILE A 142 43.61 -31.00 45.48
C ILE A 142 43.24 -31.59 46.85
N ALA A 143 41.98 -32.00 47.05
CA ALA A 143 41.52 -32.62 48.30
C ALA A 143 42.17 -33.99 48.55
N GLU A 144 42.30 -34.84 47.53
CA GLU A 144 43.03 -36.13 47.64
C GLU A 144 44.52 -35.93 47.99
N ASN A 145 45.15 -34.86 47.48
CA ASN A 145 46.53 -34.54 47.81
C ASN A 145 46.69 -33.99 49.25
N ASN A 146 45.67 -33.34 49.79
CA ASN A 146 45.71 -32.80 51.15
C ASN A 146 45.46 -33.88 52.22
N ASP A 147 44.62 -34.88 51.94
CA ASP A 147 44.40 -36.04 52.83
C ASP A 147 45.67 -36.91 52.97
N SER A 148 46.50 -36.98 51.92
CA SER A 148 47.84 -37.61 51.99
C SER A 148 48.87 -36.81 52.81
N SER A 149 48.62 -35.54 53.12
CA SER A 149 49.54 -34.69 53.88
C SER A 149 49.26 -34.68 55.39
N GLU A 150 48.06 -35.07 55.82
CA GLU A 150 47.69 -35.19 57.24
C GLU A 150 48.11 -36.54 57.84
N PHE A 151 48.23 -37.60 57.02
CA PHE A 151 48.69 -38.93 57.46
C PHE A 151 50.22 -39.05 57.67
N LYS A 152 50.99 -37.99 57.45
CA LYS A 152 52.47 -37.97 57.64
C LYS A 152 52.93 -37.26 58.93
N LYS A 153 51.99 -36.93 59.83
CA LYS A 153 52.27 -36.24 61.10
C LYS A 153 52.05 -37.08 62.37
N VAL A 154 51.89 -38.40 62.26
CA VAL A 154 51.87 -39.33 63.41
C VAL A 154 53.06 -40.26 63.37
#